data_AF-A0A9P7ERZ0-F1
#
_entry.id   AF-A0A9P7ERZ0-F1
#
_cell.length_a   1.000
_cell.length_b   1.000
_cell.length_c   1.000
_cell.angle_alpha   90.00
_cell.angle_beta   90.00
_cell.angle_gamma   90.00
#
_symmetry.space_group_name_H-M   'P 1'
#
loop_
_entity.id
_entity.type
_entity.pdbx_description
1 polymer ?
#
loop_
_entity_poly.entity_id
_entity_poly.type
_entity_poly.pdbx_seq_one_letter_code
_entity_poly.pdbx_strand_id
1 'polypeptide(L)'
;MLKTAATFQLLCNFQLLSFESKASAYEFYHSLVRLTDNTDCYNVFLQMVHEWQHLKIVKHFGHGHEVSGIDGTSQGECVVICPACPQPGKDLHDGWALATKANCWLYATFLAIDVNFHLKRHNVLSNETDPSMSTGWSYFVEETDYKSYLAQHLGEAQEVHDPDLLSCMLLTPFHRKAHAPVTMLK
;
A
#
# COMPACT_ATOMS: atom_id res chain seq x y z
N MET A 1 -2.09 31.01 -15.64
CA MET A 1 -1.86 29.87 -14.75
C MET A 1 -1.57 30.43 -13.36
N LEU A 2 -2.39 30.10 -12.35
CA LEU A 2 -2.12 30.49 -10.97
C LEU A 2 -0.81 29.83 -10.53
N LYS A 3 0.07 30.58 -9.87
CA LYS A 3 1.28 30.04 -9.25
C LYS A 3 0.94 29.67 -7.82
N THR A 4 0.89 28.38 -7.53
CA THR A 4 0.60 27.84 -6.20
C THR A 4 1.87 27.21 -5.64
N ALA A 5 2.09 27.35 -4.34
CA ALA A 5 3.20 26.72 -3.63
C ALA A 5 2.81 26.48 -2.17
N ALA A 6 3.36 25.42 -1.58
CA ALA A 6 3.33 25.16 -0.15
C ALA A 6 4.75 25.02 0.38
N THR A 7 4.95 25.39 1.64
CA THR A 7 6.24 25.14 2.31
C THR A 7 6.29 23.71 2.82
N PHE A 8 7.49 23.12 2.86
CA PHE A 8 7.69 21.81 3.51
C PHE A 8 7.27 21.82 4.97
N GLN A 9 7.44 22.94 5.67
CA GLN A 9 6.99 23.07 7.06
C GLN A 9 5.46 22.86 7.18
N LEU A 10 4.68 23.41 6.26
CA LEU A 10 3.23 23.26 6.25
C LEU A 10 2.82 21.81 5.95
N LEU A 11 3.46 21.17 4.97
CA LEU A 11 3.20 19.77 4.61
C LEU A 11 3.60 18.81 5.75
N CYS A 12 4.76 19.04 6.39
CA CYS A 12 5.19 18.32 7.59
C CYS A 12 4.16 18.46 8.73
N ASN A 13 3.68 19.69 8.98
CA ASN A 13 2.73 19.96 10.04
C ASN A 13 1.38 19.27 9.78
N PHE A 14 0.90 19.34 8.53
CA PHE A 14 -0.30 18.61 8.13
C PHE A 14 -0.14 17.10 8.33
N GLN A 15 0.97 16.54 7.86
CA GLN A 15 1.25 15.11 8.01
C GLN A 15 1.24 14.69 9.49
N LEU A 16 1.89 15.45 10.36
CA LEU A 16 1.92 15.17 11.80
C LEU A 16 0.50 15.19 12.40
N LEU A 17 -0.29 16.24 12.11
CA LEU A 17 -1.66 16.35 12.61
C LEU A 17 -2.58 15.25 12.05
N SER A 18 -2.38 14.84 10.80
CA SER A 18 -3.14 13.74 10.21
C SER A 18 -2.91 12.42 10.97
N PHE A 19 -1.72 12.21 11.54
CA PHE A 19 -1.40 11.03 12.33
C PHE A 19 -1.82 11.14 13.78
N GLU A 20 -1.53 12.28 14.43
CA GLU A 20 -1.73 12.45 15.88
C GLU A 20 -3.18 12.78 16.24
N SER A 21 -3.83 13.66 15.48
CA SER A 21 -5.18 14.14 15.78
C SER A 21 -6.24 13.68 14.79
N LYS A 22 -5.86 12.88 13.78
CA LYS A 22 -6.75 12.45 12.68
C LYS A 22 -7.40 13.64 11.98
N ALA A 23 -6.74 14.79 11.97
CA ALA A 23 -7.24 15.98 11.29
C ALA A 23 -7.39 15.70 9.79
N SER A 24 -8.59 15.97 9.26
CA SER A 24 -8.81 15.84 7.82
C SER A 24 -8.07 16.93 7.05
N ALA A 25 -7.69 16.64 5.79
CA ALA A 25 -7.11 17.65 4.90
C ALA A 25 -8.02 18.88 4.78
N TYR A 26 -9.34 18.65 4.75
CA TYR A 26 -10.36 19.69 4.66
C TYR A 26 -10.33 20.63 5.87
N GLU A 27 -10.39 20.09 7.09
CA GLU A 27 -10.38 20.91 8.31
C GLU A 27 -9.07 21.67 8.47
N PHE A 28 -7.94 21.00 8.22
CA PHE A 28 -6.63 21.64 8.28
C PHE A 28 -6.53 22.78 7.28
N TYR A 29 -6.85 22.54 6.00
CA TYR A 29 -6.76 23.55 4.96
C TYR A 29 -7.72 24.72 5.22
N HIS A 30 -8.99 24.46 5.55
CA HIS A 30 -9.94 25.53 5.81
C HIS A 30 -9.62 26.33 7.08
N SER A 31 -8.92 25.76 8.06
CA SER A 31 -8.38 26.54 9.18
C SER A 31 -7.38 27.59 8.70
N LEU A 32 -6.50 27.25 7.76
CA LEU A 32 -5.52 28.18 7.16
C LEU A 32 -6.22 29.25 6.31
N VAL A 33 -7.21 28.85 5.51
CA VAL A 33 -8.03 29.76 4.68
C VAL A 33 -8.70 30.83 5.57
N ARG A 34 -9.28 30.42 6.70
CA ARG A 34 -9.92 31.32 7.67
C ARG A 34 -8.95 32.23 8.42
N LEU A 35 -7.70 31.81 8.59
CA LEU A 35 -6.63 32.61 9.21
C LEU A 35 -6.01 33.62 8.22
N THR A 36 -6.31 33.51 6.93
CA THR A 36 -5.68 34.30 5.87
C THR A 36 -6.74 35.14 5.12
N ASP A 37 -6.75 35.10 3.79
CA ASP A 37 -7.60 35.95 2.94
C ASP A 37 -8.86 35.26 2.43
N ASN A 38 -9.16 34.05 2.94
CA ASN A 38 -10.26 33.19 2.50
C ASN A 38 -10.19 32.72 1.03
N THR A 39 -9.03 32.77 0.38
CA THR A 39 -8.85 32.20 -0.96
C THR A 39 -8.85 30.67 -0.89
N ASP A 40 -9.71 30.03 -1.69
CA ASP A 40 -9.81 28.56 -1.74
C ASP A 40 -9.03 27.97 -2.92
N CYS A 41 -8.02 27.16 -2.58
CA CYS A 41 -7.24 26.33 -3.50
C CYS A 41 -7.11 24.90 -2.96
N TYR A 42 -8.14 24.38 -2.29
CA TYR A 42 -8.12 23.08 -1.61
C TYR A 42 -7.64 21.92 -2.48
N ASN A 43 -8.12 21.83 -3.73
CA ASN A 43 -7.72 20.77 -4.66
C ASN A 43 -6.21 20.77 -4.94
N VAL A 44 -5.60 21.96 -5.02
CA VAL A 44 -4.16 22.09 -5.22
C VAL A 44 -3.40 21.65 -3.98
N PHE A 45 -3.92 21.95 -2.78
CA PHE A 45 -3.34 21.45 -1.53
C PHE A 45 -3.37 19.91 -1.48
N LEU A 46 -4.45 19.26 -1.92
CA LEU A 46 -4.50 17.80 -2.00
C LEU A 46 -3.45 17.21 -2.95
N GLN A 47 -3.21 17.85 -4.09
CA GLN A 47 -2.14 17.43 -5.03
C GLN A 47 -0.76 17.54 -4.36
N MET A 48 -0.46 18.66 -3.70
CA MET A 48 0.81 18.84 -2.98
C MET A 48 0.98 17.84 -1.83
N VAL A 49 -0.10 17.50 -1.13
CA VAL A 49 -0.09 16.45 -0.10
C VAL A 49 0.22 15.08 -0.71
N HIS A 50 -0.36 14.76 -1.85
CA HIS A 50 -0.12 13.50 -2.55
C HIS A 50 1.35 13.39 -3.00
N GLU A 51 1.88 14.44 -3.64
CA GLU A 51 3.31 14.53 -4.02
C GLU A 51 4.22 14.42 -2.80
N TRP A 52 3.87 15.09 -1.70
CA TRP A 52 4.60 15.01 -0.45
C TRP A 52 4.65 13.58 0.09
N GLN A 53 3.52 12.88 0.16
CA GLN A 53 3.45 11.49 0.62
C GLN A 53 4.31 10.56 -0.25
N HIS A 54 4.28 10.76 -1.57
CA HIS A 54 5.14 10.03 -2.50
C HIS A 54 6.63 10.25 -2.20
N LEU A 55 7.05 11.51 -2.04
CA LEU A 55 8.44 11.85 -1.66
C LEU A 55 8.83 11.25 -0.30
N LYS A 56 7.89 11.16 0.65
CA LYS A 56 8.13 10.52 1.96
C LYS A 56 8.39 9.02 1.84
N ILE A 57 7.66 8.32 0.97
CA ILE A 57 7.87 6.90 0.70
C ILE A 57 9.25 6.68 0.07
N VAL A 58 9.56 7.39 -1.02
CA VAL A 58 10.87 7.29 -1.71
C VAL A 58 12.03 7.59 -0.76
N LYS A 59 11.88 8.62 0.10
CA LYS A 59 12.89 8.94 1.12
C LYS A 59 13.03 7.85 2.18
N HIS A 60 11.94 7.20 2.57
CA HIS A 60 11.97 6.13 3.57
C HIS A 60 12.77 4.92 3.09
N PHE A 61 12.63 4.55 1.82
CA PHE A 61 13.33 3.41 1.22
C PHE A 61 14.71 3.78 0.62
N GLY A 62 15.05 5.07 0.57
CA GLY A 62 16.39 5.51 0.16
C GLY A 62 16.62 5.60 -1.35
N HIS A 63 15.60 5.38 -2.17
CA HIS A 63 15.69 5.43 -3.65
C HIS A 63 16.15 6.78 -4.21
N GLY A 64 16.10 7.86 -3.43
CA GLY A 64 16.66 9.15 -3.82
C GLY A 64 18.18 9.17 -4.05
N HIS A 65 18.92 8.15 -3.58
CA HIS A 65 20.37 8.02 -3.78
C HIS A 65 20.75 6.90 -4.75
N GLU A 66 19.76 6.21 -5.32
CA GLU A 66 20.01 5.12 -6.25
C GLU A 66 20.50 5.64 -7.60
N VAL A 67 21.40 4.91 -8.25
CA VAL A 67 22.00 5.32 -9.54
C VAL A 67 20.94 5.38 -10.64
N SER A 68 19.97 4.48 -10.59
CA SER A 68 18.79 4.42 -11.46
C SER A 68 17.78 5.54 -11.16
N GLY A 69 17.95 6.25 -10.04
CA GLY A 69 16.98 7.22 -9.54
C GLY A 69 15.67 6.58 -9.09
N ILE A 70 14.66 7.42 -8.90
CA ILE A 70 13.32 6.98 -8.46
C ILE A 70 12.68 6.05 -9.50
N ASP A 71 12.93 6.28 -10.79
CA ASP A 71 12.39 5.50 -11.90
C ASP A 71 12.87 4.03 -11.91
N GLY A 72 13.94 3.72 -11.16
CA GLY A 72 14.44 2.36 -10.98
C GLY A 72 13.69 1.53 -9.94
N THR A 73 12.75 2.13 -9.20
CA THR A 73 12.01 1.44 -8.12
C THR A 73 11.18 0.29 -8.69
N SER A 74 11.51 -0.94 -8.31
CA SER A 74 10.78 -2.14 -8.75
C SER A 74 9.48 -2.35 -7.97
N GLN A 75 8.63 -3.22 -8.50
CA GLN A 75 7.39 -3.62 -7.83
C GLN A 75 7.65 -4.20 -6.43
N GLY A 76 6.92 -3.67 -5.44
CA GLY A 76 6.99 -4.12 -4.05
C GLY A 76 8.23 -3.65 -3.27
N GLU A 77 9.13 -2.86 -3.85
CA GLU A 77 10.35 -2.41 -3.15
C GLU A 77 10.07 -1.42 -2.01
N CYS A 78 8.97 -0.67 -2.11
CA CYS A 78 8.48 0.24 -1.07
C CYS A 78 7.44 -0.41 -0.13
N VAL A 79 7.48 -1.73 0.04
CA VAL A 79 6.64 -2.46 1.00
C VAL A 79 7.36 -2.54 2.34
N VAL A 80 6.70 -2.06 3.41
CA VAL A 80 7.14 -2.36 4.77
C VAL A 80 6.66 -3.76 5.12
N ILE A 81 7.62 -4.67 5.32
CA ILE A 81 7.31 -6.04 5.69
C ILE A 81 6.79 -6.03 7.14
N CYS A 82 5.62 -6.64 7.35
CA CYS A 82 5.04 -6.75 8.67
C CYS A 82 5.96 -7.57 9.59
N PRO A 83 6.47 -7.00 10.70
CA PRO A 83 7.37 -7.69 11.62
C PRO A 83 6.67 -8.77 12.47
N ALA A 84 5.33 -8.80 12.47
CA ALA A 84 4.54 -9.80 13.19
C ALA A 84 4.10 -10.98 12.31
N CYS A 85 4.19 -10.83 10.98
CA CYS A 85 3.88 -11.93 10.07
C CYS A 85 5.05 -12.92 10.06
N PRO A 86 4.81 -14.24 10.11
CA PRO A 86 5.89 -15.23 10.09
C PRO A 86 6.61 -15.20 8.73
N GLN A 87 7.91 -14.89 8.74
CA GLN A 87 8.79 -14.75 7.58
C GLN A 87 9.92 -15.80 7.61
N PRO A 88 9.92 -16.76 6.67
CA PRO A 88 11.02 -17.72 6.55
C PRO A 88 12.38 -17.02 6.41
N GLY A 89 13.35 -17.41 7.25
CA GLY A 89 14.71 -16.86 7.23
C GLY A 89 14.87 -15.47 7.85
N LYS A 90 13.84 -14.91 8.49
CA LYS A 90 13.95 -13.64 9.25
C LYS A 90 13.61 -13.83 10.73
N ASP A 91 12.38 -14.22 11.03
CA ASP A 91 11.85 -14.38 12.39
C ASP A 91 11.41 -15.83 12.68
N LEU A 92 11.32 -16.68 11.66
CA LEU A 92 11.10 -18.12 11.83
C LEU A 92 12.41 -18.89 12.09
N HIS A 93 12.39 -19.77 13.10
CA HIS A 93 13.51 -20.66 13.43
C HIS A 93 13.73 -21.73 12.36
N ASP A 94 14.99 -22.18 12.20
CA ASP A 94 15.32 -23.30 11.32
C ASP A 94 14.51 -24.57 11.68
N GLY A 95 14.06 -25.28 10.64
CA GLY A 95 13.23 -26.48 10.81
C GLY A 95 11.76 -26.19 11.10
N TRP A 96 11.30 -24.93 11.06
CA TRP A 96 9.87 -24.58 11.19
C TRP A 96 8.97 -25.36 10.21
N ALA A 97 9.46 -25.62 8.99
CA ALA A 97 8.74 -26.37 7.96
C ALA A 97 8.59 -27.88 8.27
N LEU A 98 9.39 -28.40 9.22
CA LEU A 98 9.31 -29.78 9.70
C LEU A 98 8.46 -29.91 10.97
N ALA A 99 7.81 -28.83 11.40
CA ALA A 99 6.95 -28.86 12.58
C ALA A 99 5.86 -29.92 12.43
N THR A 100 5.63 -30.65 13.52
CA THR A 100 4.55 -31.65 13.56
C THR A 100 3.21 -30.96 13.37
N LYS A 101 2.21 -31.71 12.90
CA LYS A 101 0.83 -31.20 12.76
C LYS A 101 0.25 -30.61 14.06
N ALA A 102 0.73 -31.06 15.22
CA ALA A 102 0.33 -30.52 16.51
C ALA A 102 0.90 -29.11 16.79
N ASN A 103 2.02 -28.76 16.16
CA ASN A 103 2.76 -27.51 16.41
C ASN A 103 2.81 -26.57 15.20
N CYS A 104 2.31 -26.98 14.03
CA CYS A 104 2.37 -26.17 12.81
C CYS A 104 1.61 -24.84 12.93
N TRP A 105 0.60 -24.76 13.81
CA TRP A 105 -0.16 -23.55 14.09
C TRP A 105 0.70 -22.40 14.66
N LEU A 106 1.84 -22.70 15.30
CA LEU A 106 2.78 -21.69 15.82
C LEU A 106 3.43 -20.86 14.70
N TYR A 107 3.48 -21.41 13.49
CA TYR A 107 4.11 -20.79 12.32
C TYR A 107 3.10 -20.40 11.25
N ALA A 108 1.79 -20.48 11.56
CA ALA A 108 0.74 -20.16 10.62
C ALA A 108 0.65 -18.64 10.39
N THR A 109 0.55 -18.23 9.13
CA THR A 109 0.24 -16.84 8.78
C THR A 109 -1.24 -16.60 8.97
N PHE A 110 -1.60 -15.74 9.92
CA PHE A 110 -2.98 -15.29 10.08
C PHE A 110 -3.25 -14.10 9.16
N LEU A 111 -4.06 -14.33 8.13
CA LEU A 111 -4.55 -13.27 7.26
C LEU A 111 -5.81 -12.67 7.87
N ALA A 112 -5.64 -11.62 8.66
CA ALA A 112 -6.76 -10.81 9.15
C ALA A 112 -7.19 -9.84 8.05
N ILE A 113 -8.30 -10.16 7.39
CA ILE A 113 -8.93 -9.25 6.43
C ILE A 113 -10.00 -8.47 7.20
N ASP A 114 -9.73 -7.20 7.51
CA ASP A 114 -10.75 -6.32 8.07
C ASP A 114 -11.80 -6.03 6.99
N VAL A 115 -12.97 -6.66 7.07
CA VAL A 115 -14.01 -6.50 6.04
C VAL A 115 -14.83 -5.20 6.24
N ASN A 116 -14.42 -4.30 7.14
CA ASN A 116 -15.05 -2.97 7.29
C ASN A 116 -14.66 -1.98 6.18
N PHE A 117 -14.05 -2.43 5.09
CA PHE A 117 -13.79 -1.57 3.93
C PHE A 117 -15.09 -1.25 3.19
N HIS A 118 -15.74 -0.15 3.58
CA HIS A 118 -16.64 0.58 2.70
C HIS A 118 -15.84 1.37 1.65
N LEU A 119 -14.97 0.70 0.88
CA LEU A 119 -14.32 1.29 -0.28
C LEU A 119 -15.34 1.39 -1.41
N LYS A 120 -16.09 2.49 -1.46
CA LYS A 120 -16.70 2.91 -2.73
C LYS A 120 -15.56 3.36 -3.62
N ARG A 121 -15.15 2.50 -4.55
CA ARG A 121 -14.27 2.90 -5.65
C ARG A 121 -15.04 3.92 -6.47
N HIS A 122 -14.78 5.20 -6.25
CA HIS A 122 -15.19 6.22 -7.20
C HIS A 122 -14.51 5.85 -8.51
N ASN A 123 -15.25 5.87 -9.62
CA ASN A 123 -14.64 5.58 -10.91
C ASN A 123 -13.56 6.65 -11.13
N VAL A 124 -12.30 6.23 -11.04
CA VAL A 124 -11.15 7.13 -11.15
C VAL A 124 -11.16 7.66 -12.58
N LEU A 125 -10.75 8.92 -12.75
CA LEU A 125 -10.45 9.47 -14.07
C LEU A 125 -9.37 8.57 -14.72
N SER A 126 -9.32 8.54 -16.05
CA SER A 126 -8.39 7.64 -16.75
C SER A 126 -6.93 7.94 -16.38
N ASN A 127 -6.00 6.98 -16.59
CA ASN A 127 -4.57 7.18 -16.28
C ASN A 127 -3.95 8.37 -17.03
N GLU A 128 -4.54 8.78 -18.16
CA GLU A 128 -4.12 9.98 -18.89
C GLU A 128 -4.44 11.27 -18.13
N THR A 129 -5.46 11.24 -17.27
CA THR A 129 -5.93 12.39 -16.49
C THR A 129 -5.33 12.40 -15.08
N ASP A 130 -5.17 11.22 -14.47
CA ASP A 130 -4.64 11.04 -13.12
C ASP A 130 -3.64 9.87 -13.09
N PRO A 131 -2.39 10.08 -13.51
CA PRO A 131 -1.39 9.03 -13.55
C PRO A 131 -0.97 8.63 -12.12
N SER A 132 -0.87 7.33 -11.88
CA SER A 132 -0.29 6.80 -10.63
C SER A 132 1.18 7.22 -10.51
N MET A 133 1.57 7.77 -9.35
CA MET A 133 2.96 8.07 -9.05
C MET A 133 3.74 6.86 -8.51
N SER A 134 3.06 5.84 -7.98
CA SER A 134 3.70 4.71 -7.26
C SER A 134 3.21 3.37 -7.77
N THR A 135 3.33 3.21 -9.09
CA THR A 135 2.87 2.08 -9.90
C THR A 135 3.46 0.75 -9.41
N GLY A 136 2.75 0.08 -8.49
CA GLY A 136 3.17 -1.21 -7.97
C GLY A 136 4.22 -1.18 -6.85
N TRP A 137 4.66 -0.01 -6.38
CA TRP A 137 5.84 0.06 -5.49
C TRP A 137 5.57 -0.45 -4.08
N SER A 138 4.35 -0.31 -3.58
CA SER A 138 3.98 -0.66 -2.21
C SER A 138 2.94 -1.78 -2.19
N TYR A 139 1.93 -1.70 -1.33
CA TYR A 139 0.94 -2.77 -1.13
C TYR A 139 -0.02 -3.01 -2.30
N PHE A 140 -0.10 -2.08 -3.25
CA PHE A 140 -0.94 -2.23 -4.45
C PHE A 140 -0.12 -2.83 -5.60
N VAL A 141 -0.75 -3.74 -6.34
CA VAL A 141 -0.18 -4.35 -7.56
C VAL A 141 -0.20 -3.32 -8.69
N GLU A 142 0.73 -3.47 -9.63
CA GLU A 142 0.73 -2.73 -10.90
C GLU A 142 -0.64 -2.88 -11.60
N GLU A 143 -1.17 -1.78 -12.13
CA GLU A 143 -2.56 -1.72 -12.58
C GLU A 143 -2.80 -2.52 -13.87
N THR A 144 -1.86 -2.51 -14.81
CA THR A 144 -1.99 -3.25 -16.08
C THR A 144 -1.94 -4.75 -15.85
N ASP A 145 -1.05 -5.23 -14.98
CA ASP A 145 -0.97 -6.62 -14.55
C ASP A 145 -2.25 -7.03 -13.82
N TYR A 146 -2.76 -6.18 -12.93
CA TYR A 146 -4.00 -6.43 -12.21
C TYR A 146 -5.21 -6.52 -13.16
N LYS A 147 -5.36 -5.59 -14.11
CA LYS A 147 -6.43 -5.62 -15.12
C LYS A 147 -6.33 -6.86 -16.02
N SER A 148 -5.13 -7.24 -16.41
CA SER A 148 -4.87 -8.45 -17.20
C SER A 148 -5.26 -9.71 -16.44
N TYR A 149 -4.92 -9.78 -15.16
CA TYR A 149 -5.36 -10.86 -14.27
C TYR A 149 -6.89 -10.92 -14.19
N LEU A 150 -7.56 -9.79 -13.93
CA LEU A 150 -9.03 -9.76 -13.87
C LEU A 150 -9.68 -10.23 -15.16
N ALA A 151 -9.16 -9.81 -16.32
CA ALA A 151 -9.69 -10.22 -17.62
C ALA A 151 -9.62 -11.73 -17.84
N GLN A 152 -8.61 -12.41 -17.29
CA GLN A 152 -8.44 -13.86 -17.40
C GLN A 152 -9.40 -14.63 -16.47
N HIS A 153 -9.88 -14.01 -15.39
CA HIS A 153 -10.65 -14.69 -14.32
C HIS A 153 -12.10 -14.14 -14.20
N LEU A 154 -12.60 -13.43 -15.21
CA LEU A 154 -13.96 -12.84 -15.25
C LEU A 154 -15.10 -13.84 -14.98
N GLY A 155 -14.89 -15.13 -15.27
CA GLY A 155 -15.89 -16.19 -15.08
C GLY A 155 -15.76 -16.98 -13.78
N GLU A 156 -14.74 -16.70 -12.97
CA GLU A 156 -14.52 -17.41 -11.70
C GLU A 156 -15.32 -16.72 -10.60
N ALA A 157 -16.20 -17.49 -9.94
CA ALA A 157 -16.86 -16.98 -8.75
C ALA A 157 -15.82 -16.77 -7.65
N GLN A 158 -15.73 -15.56 -7.13
CA GLN A 158 -14.88 -15.30 -5.97
C GLN A 158 -15.34 -16.21 -4.83
N GLU A 159 -14.42 -17.00 -4.26
CA GLU A 159 -14.71 -17.85 -3.11
C GLU A 159 -15.27 -16.98 -1.98
N VAL A 160 -16.56 -17.17 -1.68
CA VAL A 160 -17.18 -16.60 -0.50
C VAL A 160 -16.75 -17.49 0.65
N HIS A 161 -16.04 -16.91 1.62
CA HIS A 161 -15.47 -17.66 2.74
C HIS A 161 -16.58 -18.42 3.49
N ASP A 162 -16.59 -19.74 3.37
CA ASP A 162 -17.48 -20.62 4.13
C ASP A 162 -16.91 -20.71 5.57
N PRO A 163 -17.68 -20.43 6.64
CA PRO A 163 -17.17 -20.46 8.01
C PRO A 163 -16.64 -21.84 8.44
N ASP A 164 -17.11 -22.91 7.80
CA ASP A 164 -16.78 -24.30 8.15
C ASP A 164 -15.47 -24.81 7.49
N LEU A 165 -14.89 -24.07 6.54
CA LEU A 165 -13.68 -24.46 5.79
C LEU A 165 -12.36 -24.03 6.45
N LEU A 166 -12.41 -23.24 7.53
CA LEU A 166 -11.24 -22.78 8.29
C LEU A 166 -10.41 -23.93 8.91
N SER A 167 -11.03 -25.10 9.10
CA SER A 167 -10.35 -26.32 9.57
C SER A 167 -9.48 -26.99 8.49
N CYS A 168 -9.83 -26.84 7.20
CA CYS A 168 -9.19 -27.59 6.11
C CYS A 168 -8.07 -26.84 5.39
N MET A 169 -8.07 -25.50 5.38
CA MET A 169 -6.98 -24.72 4.75
C MET A 169 -5.65 -24.76 5.52
N LEU A 170 -5.65 -25.27 6.76
CA LEU A 170 -4.43 -25.48 7.56
C LEU A 170 -3.59 -26.68 7.08
N LEU A 171 -4.03 -27.42 6.06
CA LEU A 171 -3.37 -28.65 5.58
C LEU A 171 -3.01 -28.65 4.10
N THR A 172 -3.34 -27.60 3.35
CA THR A 172 -2.81 -27.42 2.00
C THR A 172 -1.62 -26.48 2.08
N PRO A 173 -0.42 -26.89 1.61
CA PRO A 173 0.64 -25.93 1.42
C PRO A 173 0.16 -24.96 0.35
N PHE A 174 -0.13 -23.72 0.73
CA PHE A 174 -0.34 -22.59 -0.17
C PHE A 174 0.99 -22.22 -0.85
N HIS A 175 1.66 -23.21 -1.44
CA HIS A 175 2.92 -23.12 -2.16
C HIS A 175 2.73 -22.96 -3.67
N ARG A 176 1.51 -22.78 -4.16
CA ARG A 176 1.26 -22.48 -5.58
C ARG A 176 0.31 -21.29 -5.70
N LYS A 177 0.88 -20.09 -5.63
CA LYS A 177 0.54 -18.87 -6.41
C LYS A 177 0.98 -17.56 -5.75
N ALA A 178 1.50 -17.58 -4.51
CA ALA A 178 2.10 -16.39 -3.86
C ALA A 178 3.63 -16.33 -3.95
N HIS A 179 4.26 -17.25 -4.70
CA HIS A 179 5.64 -17.12 -5.14
C HIS A 179 5.65 -16.97 -6.67
N ALA A 180 5.28 -15.78 -7.15
CA ALA A 180 6.15 -15.23 -8.18
C ALA A 180 7.47 -14.96 -7.46
N PRO A 181 8.60 -15.58 -7.86
CA PRO A 181 9.88 -15.20 -7.31
C PRO A 181 10.05 -13.72 -7.66
N VAL A 182 10.06 -12.86 -6.63
CA VAL A 182 10.85 -11.62 -6.73
C VAL A 182 12.25 -12.14 -7.00
N THR A 183 12.58 -12.16 -8.27
CA THR A 183 13.84 -12.69 -8.77
C THR A 183 14.85 -11.67 -8.29
N MET A 184 15.52 -11.95 -7.17
CA MET A 184 16.78 -11.31 -6.87
C MET A 184 17.71 -11.67 -8.03
N LEU A 185 17.73 -10.82 -9.04
CA LEU A 185 18.78 -10.80 -10.03
C LEU A 185 20.06 -10.43 -9.27
N LYS A 186 21.03 -11.34 -9.32
CA LYS A 186 22.44 -11.02 -9.07
C LYS A 186 22.93 -9.99 -10.07
#